data_AF-A0A2I0QJ62-F1
#
_entry.id   AF-A0A2I0QJ62-F1
#
_cell.length_a   1.000
_cell.length_b   1.000
_cell.length_c   1.000
_cell.angle_alpha   90.00
_cell.angle_beta   90.00
_cell.angle_gamma   90.00
#
_symmetry.space_group_name_H-M   'P 1'
#
loop_
_entity.id
_entity.type
_entity.pdbx_description
1 polymer ?
#
loop_
_entity_poly.entity_id
_entity_poly.type
_entity_poly.pdbx_seq_one_letter_code
_entity_poly.pdbx_strand_id
1 'polypeptide(L)'
;MIIKEGEQIDILTDGYSQRPFSKESEAIKNVENFKNNVENFAKILGKEGIIMDWNTKENSITLFPSIFIEDFFASVSHMIQLIFRKKKLSMVKISSEGQITVFISDDDYKRITRPVAYHLLCRGLAEKFEQSFVEFAKGSKDDKINAIKILKGEK
;
A
#
# COMPACT_ATOMS: atom_id res chain seq x y z
N MET A 1 4.50 21.13 -10.83
CA MET A 1 3.02 21.20 -10.87
C MET A 1 2.50 20.55 -9.59
N ILE A 2 1.88 21.33 -8.70
CA ILE A 2 1.52 20.91 -7.34
C ILE A 2 0.23 20.08 -7.41
N ILE A 3 0.29 18.82 -6.99
CA ILE A 3 -0.80 17.84 -7.07
C ILE A 3 -1.66 17.94 -5.80
N LYS A 4 -2.90 18.44 -5.92
CA LYS A 4 -3.82 18.72 -4.79
C LYS A 4 -4.87 17.62 -4.50
N GLU A 5 -5.15 16.71 -5.42
CA GLU A 5 -6.35 15.84 -5.29
C GLU A 5 -6.15 14.60 -4.40
N GLY A 6 -4.93 14.04 -4.33
CA GLY A 6 -4.63 12.94 -3.40
C GLY A 6 -4.60 13.39 -1.93
N GLU A 7 -4.50 14.70 -1.70
CA GLU A 7 -4.61 15.36 -0.39
C GLU A 7 -6.07 15.78 -0.09
N GLN A 8 -7.01 15.51 -1.02
CA GLN A 8 -8.43 15.87 -0.93
C GLN A 8 -9.37 14.66 -0.96
N ILE A 9 -8.87 13.45 -0.66
CA ILE A 9 -9.71 12.23 -0.66
C ILE A 9 -10.80 12.28 0.44
N ASP A 10 -10.64 13.13 1.45
CA ASP A 10 -11.70 13.43 2.44
C ASP A 10 -12.95 14.11 1.82
N ILE A 11 -12.86 14.58 0.57
CA ILE A 11 -13.91 15.37 -0.12
C ILE A 11 -14.74 14.52 -1.10
N LEU A 12 -14.33 13.28 -1.40
CA LEU A 12 -15.09 12.40 -2.29
C LEU A 12 -16.23 11.70 -1.53
N THR A 13 -17.43 12.30 -1.62
CA THR A 13 -18.68 11.82 -1.04
C THR A 13 -19.53 11.06 -2.06
N ASP A 14 -19.03 9.97 -2.64
CA ASP A 14 -19.91 8.94 -3.16
C ASP A 14 -20.19 7.93 -2.03
N GLY A 15 -21.47 7.78 -1.68
CA GLY A 15 -21.88 7.22 -0.38
C GLY A 15 -21.18 5.92 0.01
N TYR A 16 -20.56 5.90 1.19
CA TYR A 16 -20.09 4.76 1.99
C TYR A 16 -19.18 3.70 1.35
N SER A 17 -19.13 3.52 0.02
CA SER A 17 -18.61 2.29 -0.59
C SER A 17 -17.09 2.27 -0.76
N GLN A 18 -16.38 3.40 -0.79
CA GLN A 18 -14.96 3.45 -1.18
C GLN A 18 -14.10 4.49 -0.45
N ARG A 19 -14.49 4.89 0.77
CA ARG A 19 -13.63 5.77 1.58
C ARG A 19 -12.34 5.04 1.96
N PRO A 20 -11.16 5.69 1.93
CA PRO A 20 -9.95 5.09 2.45
C PRO A 20 -10.13 4.67 3.90
N PHE A 21 -9.58 3.52 4.22
CA PHE A 21 -9.43 3.08 5.59
C PHE A 21 -8.14 3.67 6.14
N SER A 22 -8.20 4.33 7.29
CA SER A 22 -7.01 4.77 8.02
C SER A 22 -6.99 4.15 9.41
N LYS A 23 -5.80 3.72 9.84
CA LYS A 23 -5.52 3.34 11.22
C LYS A 23 -4.22 3.96 11.70
N GLU A 24 -4.10 4.07 13.01
CA GLU A 24 -2.88 4.49 13.67
C GLU A 24 -2.11 3.26 14.16
N SER A 25 -0.78 3.34 14.11
CA SER A 25 0.15 2.32 14.57
C SER A 25 1.25 2.95 15.41
N GLU A 26 1.22 2.65 16.70
CA GLU A 26 2.28 3.07 17.64
C GLU A 26 3.62 2.41 17.31
N ALA A 27 3.60 1.18 16.77
CA ALA A 27 4.80 0.47 16.38
C ALA A 27 5.57 1.22 15.27
N ILE A 28 4.85 1.82 14.32
CA ILE A 28 5.46 2.59 13.22
C ILE A 28 6.04 3.92 13.72
N LYS A 29 5.39 4.61 14.66
CA LYS A 29 5.93 5.84 15.26
C LYS A 29 7.29 5.63 15.90
N ASN A 30 7.50 4.45 16.46
CA ASN A 30 8.73 4.06 17.16
C ASN A 30 9.81 3.52 16.20
N VAL A 31 9.57 3.48 14.89
CA VAL A 31 10.59 3.07 13.91
C VAL A 31 11.63 4.17 13.74
N GLU A 32 12.85 3.88 14.20
CA GLU A 32 14.01 4.74 13.94
C GLU A 32 14.32 4.82 12.44
N ASN A 33 14.90 5.94 12.00
CA ASN A 33 15.32 6.15 10.62
C ASN A 33 14.20 5.85 9.59
N PHE A 34 12.95 6.22 9.91
CA PHE A 34 11.74 5.91 9.14
C PHE A 34 11.95 6.05 7.64
N LYS A 35 12.47 7.19 7.17
CA LYS A 35 12.70 7.47 5.74
C LYS A 35 13.55 6.41 5.05
N ASN A 36 14.70 6.04 5.64
CA ASN A 36 15.57 5.01 5.07
C ASN A 36 14.91 3.63 5.10
N ASN A 37 14.19 3.32 6.19
CA ASN A 37 13.46 2.07 6.31
C ASN A 37 12.35 1.93 5.27
N VAL A 38 11.50 2.96 5.07
CA VAL A 38 10.43 2.90 4.07
C VAL A 38 10.95 2.85 2.64
N GLU A 39 12.04 3.56 2.32
CA GLU A 39 12.65 3.50 0.99
C GLU A 39 13.21 2.10 0.69
N ASN A 40 13.91 1.49 1.65
CA ASN A 40 14.49 0.16 1.47
C ASN A 40 13.42 -0.93 1.47
N PHE A 41 12.37 -0.76 2.28
CA PHE A 41 11.20 -1.62 2.28
C PHE A 41 10.55 -1.62 0.89
N ALA A 42 10.23 -0.44 0.33
CA ALA A 42 9.62 -0.34 -0.99
C ALA A 42 10.50 -0.94 -2.09
N LYS A 43 11.82 -0.70 -2.07
CA LYS A 43 12.76 -1.32 -3.03
C LYS A 43 12.68 -2.84 -3.00
N ILE A 44 12.59 -3.45 -1.82
CA ILE A 44 12.50 -4.90 -1.67
C ILE A 44 11.15 -5.42 -2.15
N LEU A 45 10.06 -4.75 -1.78
CA LEU A 45 8.73 -5.12 -2.28
C LEU A 45 8.64 -5.01 -3.81
N GLY A 46 9.29 -4.01 -4.41
CA GLY A 46 9.35 -3.84 -5.86
C GLY A 46 10.14 -4.96 -6.54
N LYS A 47 11.26 -5.39 -5.95
CA LYS A 47 12.05 -6.55 -6.44
C LYS A 47 11.26 -7.85 -6.39
N GLU A 48 10.44 -8.02 -5.36
CA GLU A 48 9.58 -9.20 -5.19
C GLU A 48 8.29 -9.13 -6.02
N GLY A 49 8.08 -8.05 -6.80
CA GLY A 49 6.87 -7.85 -7.60
C GLY A 49 5.60 -7.57 -6.78
N ILE A 50 5.72 -7.35 -5.47
CA ILE A 50 4.59 -7.08 -4.57
C ILE A 50 4.00 -5.69 -4.81
N ILE A 51 4.86 -4.73 -5.15
CA ILE A 51 4.45 -3.38 -5.55
C ILE A 51 4.97 -3.07 -6.95
N MET A 52 4.21 -2.27 -7.70
CA MET A 52 4.60 -1.82 -9.04
C MET A 52 5.35 -0.50 -9.00
N ASP A 53 5.00 0.36 -8.04
CA ASP A 53 5.58 1.70 -7.91
C ASP A 53 5.46 2.19 -6.46
N TRP A 54 6.25 3.21 -6.12
CA TRP A 54 6.13 3.93 -4.87
C TRP A 54 6.53 5.39 -5.01
N ASN A 55 5.98 6.23 -4.15
CA ASN A 55 6.37 7.63 -4.02
C ASN A 55 6.75 7.93 -2.57
N THR A 56 8.00 8.31 -2.37
CA THR A 56 8.52 8.68 -1.04
C THR A 56 8.48 10.20 -0.88
N LYS A 57 7.80 10.66 0.17
CA LYS A 57 7.88 12.01 0.73
C LYS A 57 8.71 11.98 2.01
N GLU A 58 9.04 13.15 2.57
CA GLU A 58 9.86 13.27 3.78
C GLU A 58 9.34 12.45 4.97
N ASN A 59 8.02 12.52 5.21
CA ASN A 59 7.35 11.89 6.36
C ASN A 59 6.40 10.76 5.98
N SER A 60 6.39 10.32 4.71
CA SER A 60 5.49 9.24 4.29
C SER A 60 5.94 8.57 3.01
N ILE A 61 5.47 7.35 2.82
CA ILE A 61 5.56 6.64 1.54
C ILE A 61 4.16 6.27 1.07
N THR A 62 3.92 6.37 -0.22
CA THR A 62 2.74 5.81 -0.89
C THR A 62 3.20 4.67 -1.78
N LEU A 63 2.70 3.47 -1.49
CA LEU A 63 2.97 2.24 -2.22
C LEU A 63 1.78 1.95 -3.13
N PHE A 64 2.05 1.49 -4.35
CA PHE A 64 1.03 1.04 -5.31
C PHE A 64 1.19 -0.47 -5.49
N PRO A 65 0.43 -1.29 -4.74
CA PRO A 65 0.58 -2.73 -4.78
C PRO A 65 0.20 -3.30 -6.14
N SER A 66 0.85 -4.40 -6.53
CA SER A 66 0.52 -5.19 -7.71
C SER A 66 -0.74 -6.00 -7.45
N ILE A 67 -1.90 -5.35 -7.30
CA ILE A 67 -3.14 -6.04 -7.01
C ILE A 67 -3.65 -6.67 -8.32
N PHE A 68 -3.36 -7.96 -8.50
CA PHE A 68 -3.77 -8.82 -9.62
C PHE A 68 -3.12 -8.53 -10.98
N ILE A 69 -1.86 -8.98 -11.11
CA ILE A 69 -1.21 -9.17 -12.41
C ILE A 69 -1.28 -10.67 -12.76
N GLU A 70 -2.46 -11.18 -13.11
CA GLU A 70 -2.58 -12.54 -13.66
C GLU A 70 -2.51 -12.55 -15.20
N ASP A 71 -2.75 -11.41 -15.85
CA ASP A 71 -2.78 -11.31 -17.32
C ASP A 71 -1.85 -10.24 -17.90
N PHE A 72 -1.16 -10.57 -18.99
CA PHE A 72 -0.27 -9.66 -19.72
C PHE A 72 -1.02 -8.44 -20.31
N PHE A 73 -2.30 -8.58 -20.67
CA PHE A 73 -3.12 -7.45 -21.11
C PHE A 73 -3.58 -6.58 -19.93
N ALA A 74 -3.84 -7.20 -18.77
CA ALA A 74 -4.09 -6.46 -17.55
C ALA A 74 -2.84 -5.63 -17.18
N SER A 75 -1.63 -6.18 -17.31
CA SER A 75 -0.38 -5.48 -17.00
C SER A 75 -0.11 -4.27 -17.91
N VAL A 76 -0.39 -4.36 -19.22
CA VAL A 76 -0.27 -3.21 -20.15
C VAL A 76 -1.30 -2.13 -19.83
N SER A 77 -2.57 -2.51 -19.59
CA SER A 77 -3.60 -1.55 -19.19
C SER A 77 -3.27 -0.86 -17.87
N HIS A 78 -2.68 -1.59 -16.92
CA HIS A 78 -2.26 -1.09 -15.63
C HIS A 78 -1.03 -0.19 -15.73
N MET A 79 -0.08 -0.48 -16.63
CA MET A 79 1.02 0.44 -16.97
C MET A 79 0.50 1.75 -17.56
N ILE A 80 -0.48 1.70 -18.45
CA ILE A 80 -1.13 2.91 -18.97
C ILE A 80 -1.83 3.67 -17.83
N GLN A 81 -2.49 2.98 -16.90
CA GLN A 81 -3.07 3.62 -15.71
C GLN A 81 -1.99 4.20 -14.79
N LEU A 82 -0.81 3.59 -14.65
CA LEU A 82 0.32 4.16 -13.91
C LEU A 82 0.87 5.42 -14.59
N ILE A 83 0.87 5.49 -15.91
CA ILE A 83 1.37 6.67 -16.64
C ILE A 83 0.35 7.81 -16.60
N PHE A 84 -0.94 7.50 -16.79
CA PHE A 84 -1.98 8.51 -17.00
C PHE A 84 -2.98 8.69 -15.85
N ARG A 85 -3.07 7.74 -14.92
CA ARG A 85 -4.14 7.63 -13.91
C ARG A 85 -3.66 7.09 -12.55
N LYS A 86 -2.43 7.41 -12.10
CA LYS A 86 -1.93 7.00 -10.75
C LYS A 86 -2.94 7.23 -9.62
N LYS A 87 -3.79 8.24 -9.76
CA LYS A 87 -4.83 8.66 -8.80
C LYS A 87 -6.03 7.70 -8.69
N LYS A 88 -6.19 6.73 -9.60
CA LYS A 88 -7.27 5.73 -9.57
C LYS A 88 -6.80 4.34 -9.14
N LEU A 89 -5.52 4.19 -8.79
CA LEU A 89 -4.96 2.90 -8.40
C LEU A 89 -5.17 2.66 -6.91
N SER A 90 -5.25 1.39 -6.54
CA SER A 90 -5.16 1.00 -5.13
C SER A 90 -3.82 1.43 -4.55
N MET A 91 -3.83 1.87 -3.30
CA MET A 91 -2.65 2.39 -2.62
C MET A 91 -2.62 2.04 -1.14
N VAL A 92 -1.40 1.97 -0.62
CA VAL A 92 -1.12 1.93 0.81
C VAL A 92 -0.16 3.07 1.14
N LYS A 93 -0.58 3.99 2.01
CA LYS A 93 0.25 5.07 2.51
C LYS A 93 0.66 4.77 3.93
N ILE A 94 1.94 4.92 4.24
CA ILE A 94 2.49 4.80 5.59
C ILE A 94 3.18 6.12 5.92
N SER A 95 2.89 6.69 7.09
CA SER A 95 3.53 7.92 7.58
C SER A 95 4.41 7.66 8.80
N SER A 96 5.38 8.55 9.02
CA SER A 96 6.24 8.53 10.22
C SER A 96 5.45 8.78 11.50
N GLU A 97 4.28 9.41 11.41
CA GLU A 97 3.34 9.60 12.52
C GLU A 97 2.55 8.31 12.85
N GLY A 98 2.84 7.21 12.17
CA GLY A 98 2.20 5.92 12.41
C GLY A 98 0.83 5.76 11.75
N GLN A 99 0.36 6.75 10.98
CA GLN A 99 -0.85 6.60 10.19
C GLN A 99 -0.60 5.71 8.97
N ILE A 100 -1.43 4.67 8.82
CA ILE A 100 -1.49 3.79 7.67
C ILE A 100 -2.85 3.99 7.00
N THR A 101 -2.84 4.36 5.73
CA THR A 101 -4.05 4.56 4.92
C THR A 101 -4.08 3.57 3.77
N VAL A 102 -5.17 2.85 3.62
CA VAL A 102 -5.41 1.90 2.54
C VAL A 102 -6.61 2.36 1.74
N PHE A 103 -6.42 2.42 0.43
CA PHE A 103 -7.49 2.63 -0.53
C PHE A 103 -7.40 1.55 -1.59
N ILE A 104 -8.54 0.92 -1.89
CA ILE A 104 -8.66 -0.04 -2.98
C ILE A 104 -9.57 0.59 -4.03
N SER A 105 -9.12 0.62 -5.27
CA SER A 105 -9.89 1.14 -6.38
C SER A 105 -11.11 0.26 -6.66
N ASP A 106 -12.17 0.83 -7.23
CA ASP A 106 -13.35 0.07 -7.67
C ASP A 106 -12.99 -1.07 -8.62
N ASP A 107 -12.08 -0.78 -9.56
CA ASP A 107 -11.64 -1.74 -10.58
C ASP A 107 -10.90 -2.94 -9.94
N ASP A 108 -10.04 -2.68 -8.95
CA ASP A 108 -9.31 -3.74 -8.23
C ASP A 108 -10.24 -4.51 -7.28
N TYR A 109 -11.17 -3.81 -6.63
CA TYR A 109 -12.13 -4.42 -5.71
C TYR A 109 -13.11 -5.36 -6.44
N LYS A 110 -13.60 -4.98 -7.63
CA LYS A 110 -14.47 -5.82 -8.47
C LYS A 110 -13.80 -7.10 -8.96
N ARG A 111 -12.46 -7.12 -9.04
CA ARG A 111 -11.68 -8.30 -9.46
C ARG A 111 -11.53 -9.35 -8.36
N ILE A 112 -11.93 -9.04 -7.13
CA ILE A 112 -11.81 -9.96 -6.00
C ILE A 112 -12.90 -11.03 -6.11
N THR A 113 -12.46 -12.26 -6.37
CA THR A 113 -13.34 -13.40 -6.63
C THR A 113 -14.09 -13.91 -5.39
N ARG A 114 -13.61 -13.57 -4.19
CA ARG A 114 -14.23 -13.95 -2.92
C ARG A 114 -15.00 -12.77 -2.32
N PRO A 115 -16.26 -12.95 -1.91
CA PRO A 115 -17.03 -11.88 -1.28
C PRO A 115 -16.38 -11.50 0.05
N VAL A 116 -15.89 -10.28 0.15
CA VAL A 116 -15.33 -9.68 1.36
C VAL A 116 -15.81 -8.24 1.44
N ALA A 117 -16.17 -7.76 2.62
CA ALA A 117 -16.56 -6.36 2.78
C ALA A 117 -15.32 -5.45 2.58
N TYR A 118 -15.48 -4.39 1.80
CA TYR A 118 -14.41 -3.42 1.48
C TYR A 118 -13.60 -2.99 2.70
N HIS A 119 -14.26 -2.59 3.79
CA HIS A 119 -13.59 -2.12 5.00
C HIS A 119 -12.79 -3.23 5.71
N LEU A 120 -13.26 -4.49 5.69
CA LEU A 120 -12.52 -5.62 6.26
C LEU A 120 -11.28 -5.92 5.43
N LEU A 121 -11.39 -5.83 4.11
CA LEU A 121 -10.27 -6.02 3.20
C LEU A 121 -9.21 -4.92 3.39
N CYS A 122 -9.62 -3.64 3.38
CA CYS A 122 -8.71 -2.52 3.59
C CYS A 122 -8.04 -2.60 4.97
N ARG A 123 -8.79 -2.97 6.01
CA ARG A 123 -8.24 -3.21 7.35
C ARG A 123 -7.21 -4.34 7.37
N GLY A 124 -7.52 -5.48 6.76
CA GLY A 124 -6.60 -6.61 6.70
C GLY A 124 -5.32 -6.30 5.93
N LEU A 125 -5.41 -5.52 4.85
CA LEU A 125 -4.23 -5.00 4.15
C LEU A 125 -3.43 -4.05 5.05
N ALA A 126 -4.07 -3.11 5.74
CA ALA A 126 -3.38 -2.19 6.64
C ALA A 126 -2.60 -2.94 7.73
N GLU A 127 -3.22 -3.94 8.35
CA GLU A 127 -2.61 -4.79 9.39
C GLU A 127 -1.43 -5.61 8.83
N LYS A 128 -1.55 -6.17 7.61
CA LYS A 128 -0.45 -6.89 6.96
C LYS A 128 0.73 -5.99 6.62
N PHE A 129 0.46 -4.81 6.07
CA PHE A 129 1.50 -3.84 5.73
C PHE A 129 2.18 -3.30 7.00
N GLU A 130 1.43 -3.06 8.07
CA GLU A 130 1.98 -2.72 9.38
C GLU A 130 2.96 -3.79 9.87
N GLN A 131 2.50 -5.04 9.98
CA GLN A 131 3.31 -6.15 10.48
C GLN A 131 4.55 -6.35 9.63
N SER A 132 4.40 -6.33 8.30
CA SER A 132 5.52 -6.47 7.37
C SER A 132 6.54 -5.34 7.51
N PHE A 133 6.09 -4.09 7.61
CA PHE A 133 7.00 -2.95 7.75
C PHE A 133 7.71 -2.93 9.10
N VAL A 134 6.98 -3.21 10.19
CA VAL A 134 7.55 -3.31 11.54
C VAL A 134 8.56 -4.45 11.62
N GLU A 135 8.26 -5.60 11.02
CA GLU A 135 9.19 -6.72 10.93
C GLU A 135 10.45 -6.29 10.17
N PHE A 136 10.27 -5.73 8.97
CA PHE A 136 11.37 -5.24 8.15
C PHE A 136 12.30 -4.27 8.89
N ALA A 137 11.72 -3.36 9.68
CA ALA A 137 12.45 -2.33 10.41
C ALA A 137 13.37 -2.88 11.51
N LYS A 138 13.19 -4.13 11.96
CA LYS A 138 14.11 -4.80 12.89
C LYS A 138 15.51 -5.02 12.28
N GLY A 139 15.59 -5.09 10.95
CA GLY A 139 16.83 -4.88 10.20
C GLY A 139 17.68 -6.11 9.90
N SER A 140 17.40 -7.30 10.48
CA SER A 140 18.16 -8.51 10.14
C SER A 140 17.80 -9.05 8.74
N LYS A 141 18.63 -9.96 8.21
CA LYS A 141 18.34 -10.60 6.90
C LYS A 141 17.07 -11.45 6.97
N ASP A 142 16.87 -12.14 8.08
CA ASP A 142 15.71 -13.01 8.30
C ASP A 142 14.44 -12.18 8.45
N ASP A 143 14.51 -11.02 9.12
CA ASP A 143 13.38 -10.09 9.25
C ASP A 143 12.90 -9.58 7.90
N LYS A 144 13.82 -9.30 6.96
CA LYS A 144 13.47 -8.87 5.60
C LYS A 144 12.75 -9.97 4.82
N ILE A 145 13.16 -11.22 5.01
CA ILE A 145 12.50 -12.38 4.41
C ILE A 145 11.11 -12.57 5.04
N ASN A 146 11.01 -12.47 6.36
CA ASN A 146 9.76 -12.59 7.09
C ASN A 146 8.77 -11.48 6.71
N ALA A 147 9.23 -10.25 6.52
CA ALA A 147 8.42 -9.15 6.04
C ALA A 147 7.75 -9.47 4.69
N ILE A 148 8.48 -10.09 3.76
CA ILE A 148 7.94 -10.53 2.46
C ILE A 148 6.91 -11.64 2.65
N LYS A 149 7.22 -12.65 3.48
CA LYS A 149 6.32 -13.77 3.79
C LYS A 149 4.98 -13.31 4.35
N ILE A 150 5.00 -12.35 5.28
CA ILE A 150 3.79 -11.75 5.88
C ILE A 150 2.86 -11.19 4.79
N LEU A 151 3.40 -10.46 3.82
CA LEU A 151 2.61 -9.89 2.72
C LEU A 151 2.06 -10.96 1.77
N LYS A 152 2.88 -11.98 1.46
CA LYS A 152 2.46 -13.13 0.64
C LYS A 152 1.46 -14.05 1.36
N GLY A 153 1.31 -13.91 2.68
CA GLY A 153 0.45 -14.76 3.50
C GLY A 153 1.02 -16.15 3.74
N GLU A 154 2.34 -16.29 3.63
CA GLU A 154 3.08 -17.52 3.92
C GLU A 154 3.26 -17.66 5.44
N LYS A 155 3.19 -18.90 5.94
CA LYS A 155 3.45 -19.24 7.35
C LYS A 155 4.93 -19.56 7.57
#